data_AF-A0A967DI44-F1
#
_entry.id   AF-A0A967DI44-F1
#
_cell.length_a   1.000
_cell.length_b   1.000
_cell.length_c   1.000
_cell.angle_alpha   90.00
_cell.angle_beta   90.00
_cell.angle_gamma   90.00
#
_symmetry.space_group_name_H-M   'P 1'
#
loop_
_entity.id
_entity.type
_entity.pdbx_description
1 polymer ?
#
loop_
_entity_poly.entity_id
_entity_poly.type
_entity_poly.pdbx_seq_one_letter_code
_entity_poly.pdbx_strand_id
1 'polypeptide(L)'
;MFPNPPGEDTTPAKPLNADSDLIAAGTSIEVETLETVDSETTPSGGFIPVLVIADVKGRDGKVAIPQNTSGVLIVRTASRKEGKSDLDVALYQLTIGDKSYLISNGGVNLATLRFQEEASKGAAHRSVHLGKRTPLKFVVSQSFQFKR
;
A
#
# COMPACT_ATOMS: atom_id res chain seq x y z
N MET A 1 -52.07 14.24 -5.52
CA MET A 1 -51.12 14.40 -4.40
C MET A 1 -50.55 13.01 -4.13
N PHE A 2 -49.44 12.67 -4.79
CA PHE A 2 -48.80 11.35 -4.65
C PHE A 2 -47.63 11.49 -3.68
N PRO A 3 -47.48 10.59 -2.70
CA PRO A 3 -46.35 10.63 -1.78
C PRO A 3 -45.06 10.27 -2.53
N ASN A 4 -43.99 11.01 -2.23
CA ASN A 4 -42.63 10.71 -2.68
C ASN A 4 -42.23 9.27 -2.32
N PRO A 5 -41.41 8.58 -3.14
CA PRO A 5 -40.86 7.29 -2.78
C PRO A 5 -39.92 7.40 -1.55
N PRO A 6 -39.83 6.36 -0.72
CA PRO A 6 -38.94 6.31 0.44
C PRO A 6 -37.49 6.39 -0.02
N GLY A 7 -36.70 7.18 0.70
CA GLY A 7 -35.30 7.44 0.41
C GLY A 7 -34.53 6.17 0.06
N GLU A 8 -33.88 6.20 -1.10
CA GLU A 8 -32.67 5.45 -1.35
C GLU A 8 -31.69 5.77 -0.23
N ASP A 9 -31.61 4.85 0.73
CA ASP A 9 -30.46 4.67 1.60
C ASP A 9 -29.28 4.14 0.75
N THR A 10 -28.97 4.82 -0.36
CA THR A 10 -27.65 4.74 -0.96
C THR A 10 -26.78 5.57 -0.04
N THR A 11 -26.15 4.91 0.94
CA THR A 11 -25.05 5.53 1.68
C THR A 11 -24.16 6.20 0.63
N PRO A 12 -24.03 7.53 0.62
CA PRO A 12 -23.18 8.17 -0.37
C PRO A 12 -21.79 7.60 -0.11
N ALA A 13 -21.21 6.90 -1.08
CA ALA A 13 -19.77 6.71 -1.12
C ALA A 13 -19.19 8.11 -0.93
N LYS A 14 -18.63 8.36 0.26
CA LYS A 14 -18.32 9.70 0.75
C LYS A 14 -17.59 10.44 -0.36
N PRO A 15 -18.13 11.56 -0.89
CA PRO A 15 -17.51 12.22 -2.03
C PRO A 15 -16.09 12.57 -1.63
N LEU A 16 -15.11 12.02 -2.34
CA LEU A 16 -13.69 12.22 -2.08
C LEU A 16 -13.39 13.71 -2.28
N ASN A 17 -13.44 14.55 -1.24
CA ASN A 17 -13.20 15.99 -1.37
C ASN A 17 -11.84 16.23 -2.06
N ALA A 18 -11.76 17.19 -2.99
CA ALA A 18 -10.56 17.48 -3.78
C ALA A 18 -9.32 17.83 -2.92
N ASP A 19 -9.49 18.33 -1.70
CA ASP A 19 -8.42 18.57 -0.72
C ASP A 19 -8.11 17.37 0.19
N SER A 20 -9.02 16.39 0.28
CA SER A 20 -8.74 15.09 0.90
C SER A 20 -7.85 14.23 0.02
N ASP A 21 -7.76 14.57 -1.25
CA ASP A 21 -7.02 13.84 -2.27
C ASP A 21 -5.49 14.00 -2.14
N LEU A 22 -5.05 15.04 -1.43
CA LEU A 22 -3.64 15.29 -1.13
C LEU A 22 -3.20 14.49 0.11
N ILE A 23 -2.37 13.49 -0.12
CA ILE A 23 -1.61 12.80 0.93
C ILE A 23 -0.32 13.58 1.18
N ALA A 24 -0.07 13.94 2.44
CA ALA A 24 1.16 14.66 2.82
C ALA A 24 2.36 13.70 2.92
N ALA A 25 3.56 14.25 2.69
CA ALA A 25 4.78 13.56 3.10
C ALA A 25 4.75 13.26 4.61
N GLY A 26 5.24 12.10 5.00
CA GLY A 26 5.18 11.58 6.37
C GLY A 26 3.88 10.84 6.71
N THR A 27 2.86 10.88 5.86
CA THR A 27 1.63 10.11 6.10
C THR A 27 1.93 8.62 6.08
N SER A 28 1.44 7.91 7.10
CA SER A 28 1.54 6.45 7.17
C SER A 28 0.36 5.78 6.48
N ILE A 29 0.64 4.82 5.61
CA ILE A 29 -0.33 3.95 4.95
C ILE A 29 -0.08 2.54 5.45
N GLU A 30 -1.02 2.00 6.23
CA GLU A 30 -0.93 0.64 6.75
C GLU A 30 -1.71 -0.29 5.81
N VAL A 31 -1.01 -1.27 5.26
CA VAL A 31 -1.58 -2.28 4.37
C VAL A 31 -1.25 -3.66 4.88
N GLU A 32 -2.04 -4.64 4.50
CA GLU A 32 -1.84 -6.04 4.83
C GLU A 32 -1.63 -6.84 3.54
N THR A 33 -0.62 -7.70 3.52
CA THR A 33 -0.37 -8.59 2.37
C THR A 33 -1.43 -9.68 2.28
N LEU A 34 -2.02 -9.87 1.10
CA LEU A 34 -2.99 -10.95 0.87
C LEU A 34 -2.33 -12.26 0.41
N GLU A 35 -1.06 -12.19 0.04
CA GLU A 35 -0.22 -13.31 -0.37
C GLU A 35 1.10 -13.31 0.39
N THR A 36 1.76 -14.46 0.37
CA THR A 36 3.08 -14.63 0.96
C THR A 36 4.16 -14.07 0.03
N VAL A 37 5.10 -13.31 0.59
CA VAL A 37 6.25 -12.76 -0.13
C VAL A 37 7.50 -13.31 0.51
N ASP A 38 8.39 -13.91 -0.28
CA ASP A 38 9.65 -14.46 0.20
C ASP A 38 10.80 -13.95 -0.68
N SER A 39 11.86 -13.43 -0.06
CA SER A 39 13.01 -12.89 -0.79
C SER A 39 13.76 -13.93 -1.64
N GLU A 40 13.56 -15.22 -1.37
CA GLU A 40 14.15 -16.33 -2.13
C GLU A 40 13.28 -16.76 -3.31
N THR A 41 11.95 -16.89 -3.10
CA THR A 41 11.06 -17.47 -4.12
C THR A 41 10.29 -16.44 -4.92
N THR A 42 10.04 -15.25 -4.37
CA THR A 42 9.25 -14.23 -5.04
C THR A 42 10.12 -13.49 -6.07
N PRO A 43 9.72 -13.45 -7.35
CA PRO A 43 10.48 -12.75 -8.37
C PRO A 43 10.43 -11.24 -8.16
N SER A 44 11.56 -10.58 -8.44
CA SER A 44 11.59 -9.13 -8.62
C SER A 44 10.69 -8.73 -9.81
N GLY A 45 9.97 -7.63 -9.68
CA GLY A 45 8.89 -7.21 -10.58
C GLY A 45 7.53 -7.87 -10.29
N GLY A 46 7.45 -8.77 -9.31
CA GLY A 46 6.19 -9.40 -8.91
C GLY A 46 5.19 -8.39 -8.31
N PHE A 47 3.91 -8.59 -8.59
CA PHE A 47 2.81 -7.80 -8.03
C PHE A 47 2.12 -8.60 -6.94
N ILE A 48 1.99 -8.01 -5.75
CA ILE A 48 1.39 -8.65 -4.57
C ILE A 48 0.14 -7.87 -4.19
N PRO A 49 -1.05 -8.50 -4.17
CA PRO A 49 -2.28 -7.87 -3.75
C PRO A 49 -2.22 -7.57 -2.25
N VAL A 50 -2.68 -6.38 -1.88
CA VAL A 50 -2.72 -5.91 -0.50
C VAL A 50 -4.04 -5.23 -0.20
N LEU A 51 -4.34 -5.09 1.09
CA LEU A 51 -5.52 -4.40 1.57
C LEU A 51 -5.11 -3.32 2.58
N VAL A 52 -5.60 -2.10 2.41
CA VAL A 52 -5.39 -1.03 3.40
C VAL A 52 -6.17 -1.40 4.68
N ILE A 53 -5.49 -1.45 5.82
CA ILE A 53 -6.10 -1.88 7.09
C ILE A 53 -6.49 -0.72 8.00
N ALA A 54 -6.11 0.51 7.66
CA ALA A 54 -6.46 1.71 8.42
C ALA A 54 -6.84 2.88 7.51
N ASP A 55 -7.81 3.68 7.94
CA ASP A 55 -8.19 4.91 7.23
C ASP A 55 -7.02 5.90 7.18
N VAL A 56 -6.59 6.25 5.97
CA VAL A 56 -5.53 7.24 5.77
C VAL A 56 -6.17 8.61 5.59
N LYS A 57 -5.75 9.56 6.41
CA LYS A 57 -6.21 10.94 6.34
C LYS A 57 -5.37 11.74 5.35
N GLY A 58 -6.04 12.51 4.51
CA GLY A 58 -5.43 13.52 3.66
C GLY A 58 -5.11 14.79 4.46
N ARG A 59 -4.54 15.79 3.78
CA ARG A 59 -4.12 17.05 4.41
C ARG A 59 -5.25 17.82 5.10
N ASP A 60 -6.47 17.72 4.58
CA ASP A 60 -7.67 18.33 5.16
C ASP A 60 -8.16 17.63 6.45
N GLY A 61 -7.47 16.58 6.91
CA GLY A 61 -7.85 15.76 8.07
C GLY A 61 -9.00 14.78 7.80
N LYS A 62 -9.60 14.84 6.62
CA LYS A 62 -10.59 13.88 6.11
C LYS A 62 -9.93 12.61 5.58
N VAL A 63 -10.69 11.52 5.54
CA VAL A 63 -10.23 10.23 4.99
C VAL A 63 -10.05 10.35 3.48
N ALA A 64 -8.82 10.10 3.04
CA ALA A 64 -8.37 10.11 1.66
C ALA A 64 -8.36 8.69 1.08
N ILE A 65 -7.84 7.74 1.85
CA ILE A 65 -7.84 6.32 1.50
C ILE A 65 -8.65 5.61 2.59
N PRO A 66 -9.84 5.10 2.29
CA PRO A 66 -10.61 4.36 3.28
C PRO A 66 -9.92 3.05 3.64
N GLN A 67 -10.14 2.57 4.85
CA GLN A 67 -9.83 1.18 5.20
C GLN A 67 -10.54 0.22 4.23
N ASN A 68 -9.99 -0.99 4.06
CA ASN A 68 -10.41 -1.99 3.07
C ASN A 68 -10.24 -1.55 1.60
N THR A 69 -9.46 -0.50 1.33
CA THR A 69 -9.03 -0.17 -0.03
C THR A 69 -8.11 -1.26 -0.57
N SER A 70 -8.46 -1.84 -1.72
CA SER A 70 -7.62 -2.83 -2.39
C SER A 70 -6.42 -2.16 -3.04
N GLY A 71 -5.25 -2.79 -2.96
CA GLY A 71 -4.01 -2.25 -3.48
C GLY A 71 -3.09 -3.33 -4.05
N VAL A 72 -1.98 -2.86 -4.61
CA VAL A 72 -0.93 -3.72 -5.17
C VAL A 72 0.43 -3.19 -4.71
N LEU A 73 1.24 -4.07 -4.14
CA LEU A 73 2.68 -3.85 -3.97
C LEU A 73 3.42 -4.37 -5.19
N ILE A 74 4.51 -3.70 -5.55
CA ILE A 74 5.51 -4.22 -6.46
C ILE A 74 6.75 -4.65 -5.66
N VAL A 75 7.24 -5.85 -5.91
CA VAL A 75 8.52 -6.32 -5.39
C VAL A 75 9.59 -5.72 -6.28
N ARG A 76 10.32 -4.70 -5.80
CA ARG A 76 11.36 -4.04 -6.60
C ARG A 76 12.63 -4.87 -6.64
N THR A 77 12.99 -5.45 -5.50
CA THR A 77 14.17 -6.30 -5.34
C THR A 77 13.82 -7.44 -4.43
N ALA A 78 14.13 -8.66 -4.85
CA ALA A 78 14.12 -9.86 -4.02
C ALA A 78 15.38 -10.65 -4.35
N SER A 79 16.30 -10.73 -3.40
CA SER A 79 17.56 -11.45 -3.60
C SER A 79 18.10 -12.03 -2.31
N ARG A 80 18.71 -13.21 -2.42
CA ARG A 80 19.48 -13.86 -1.37
C ARG A 80 20.88 -14.14 -1.92
N LYS A 81 21.89 -13.38 -1.50
CA LYS A 81 23.28 -13.52 -1.96
C LYS A 81 24.27 -13.38 -0.81
N GLU A 82 25.26 -14.27 -0.78
CA GLU A 82 26.42 -14.20 0.13
C GLU A 82 26.06 -13.95 1.59
N GLY A 83 24.93 -14.54 2.00
CA GLY A 83 24.44 -14.47 3.35
C GLY A 83 23.66 -13.22 3.74
N LYS A 84 23.31 -12.41 2.75
CA LYS A 84 22.38 -11.27 2.86
C LYS A 84 21.11 -11.59 2.10
N SER A 85 19.98 -11.34 2.74
CA SER A 85 18.65 -11.40 2.13
C SER A 85 18.12 -9.97 2.03
N ASP A 86 17.86 -9.50 0.82
CA ASP A 86 17.29 -8.19 0.51
C ASP A 86 15.90 -8.36 -0.08
N LEU A 87 14.92 -7.68 0.51
CA LEU A 87 13.56 -7.55 -0.03
C LEU A 87 13.14 -6.08 -0.01
N ASP A 88 13.00 -5.48 -1.19
CA ASP A 88 12.46 -4.14 -1.38
C ASP A 88 11.06 -4.26 -1.99
N VAL A 89 10.06 -3.75 -1.27
CA VAL A 89 8.67 -3.72 -1.73
C VAL A 89 8.21 -2.28 -1.72
N ALA A 90 7.42 -1.92 -2.73
CA ALA A 90 6.85 -0.58 -2.81
C ALA A 90 5.36 -0.64 -3.09
N LEU A 91 4.62 0.28 -2.49
CA LEU A 91 3.22 0.48 -2.84
C LEU A 91 3.15 1.02 -4.26
N TYR A 92 2.57 0.21 -5.14
CA TYR A 92 2.50 0.50 -6.56
C TYR A 92 1.19 1.21 -6.89
N GLN A 93 0.07 0.63 -6.47
CA GLN A 93 -1.27 1.11 -6.83
C GLN A 93 -2.25 0.91 -5.67
N LEU A 94 -3.20 1.83 -5.52
CA LEU A 94 -4.38 1.70 -4.68
C LEU A 94 -5.64 1.92 -5.51
N THR A 95 -6.69 1.14 -5.26
CA THR A 95 -7.97 1.22 -5.95
C THR A 95 -9.02 1.78 -5.00
N ILE A 96 -9.37 3.05 -5.20
CA ILE A 96 -10.29 3.81 -4.35
C ILE A 96 -11.59 4.00 -5.15
N GLY A 97 -12.67 3.35 -4.72
CA GLY A 97 -13.88 3.23 -5.53
C GLY A 97 -13.60 2.46 -6.83
N ASP A 98 -14.02 3.00 -7.97
CA ASP A 98 -13.81 2.41 -9.30
C ASP A 98 -12.50 2.87 -9.98
N LYS A 99 -11.64 3.60 -9.26
CA LYS A 99 -10.43 4.20 -9.84
C LYS A 99 -9.17 3.66 -9.19
N SER A 100 -8.23 3.26 -10.04
CA SER A 100 -6.90 2.86 -9.63
C SER A 100 -5.92 4.03 -9.72
N TYR A 101 -5.18 4.25 -8.65
CA TYR A 101 -4.24 5.34 -8.51
C TYR A 101 -2.84 4.83 -8.20
N LEU A 102 -1.87 5.27 -8.98
CA LEU A 102 -0.46 4.91 -8.80
C LEU A 102 0.16 5.71 -7.67
N ILE A 103 0.80 5.02 -6.73
CA ILE A 103 1.51 5.64 -5.61
C ILE A 103 2.98 5.88 -6.00
N SER A 104 3.13 6.67 -7.07
CA SER A 104 4.43 7.03 -7.62
C SER A 104 4.44 8.48 -8.10
N ASN A 105 5.59 9.14 -8.03
CA ASN A 105 5.81 10.49 -8.53
C ASN A 105 6.97 10.49 -9.51
N GLY A 106 6.71 10.83 -10.78
CA GLY A 106 7.75 10.84 -11.82
C GLY A 106 8.46 9.50 -12.02
N GLY A 107 7.79 8.38 -11.74
CA GLY A 107 8.36 7.03 -11.81
C GLY A 107 9.05 6.54 -10.53
N VAL A 108 9.05 7.35 -9.47
CA VAL A 108 9.58 6.95 -8.15
C VAL A 108 8.43 6.54 -7.24
N ASN A 109 8.48 5.34 -6.66
CA ASN A 109 7.50 4.91 -5.68
C ASN A 109 7.61 5.74 -4.39
N LEU A 110 6.50 6.33 -3.97
CA LEU A 110 6.47 7.24 -2.82
C LEU A 110 6.41 6.53 -1.47
N ALA A 111 6.04 5.26 -1.48
CA ALA A 111 5.87 4.41 -0.32
C ALA A 111 6.67 3.13 -0.55
N THR A 112 7.89 3.07 -0.02
CA THR A 112 8.78 1.91 -0.16
C THR A 112 9.19 1.39 1.21
N LEU A 113 9.29 0.07 1.34
CA LEU A 113 9.82 -0.62 2.50
C LEU A 113 10.93 -1.55 2.07
N ARG A 114 12.04 -1.46 2.81
CA ARG A 114 13.19 -2.33 2.60
C ARG A 114 13.40 -3.18 3.83
N PHE A 115 13.45 -4.48 3.59
CA PHE A 115 13.80 -5.49 4.58
C PHE A 115 15.16 -6.05 4.21
N GLN A 116 16.06 -6.09 5.18
CA GLN A 116 17.37 -6.71 5.03
C GLN A 116 17.58 -7.64 6.20
N GLU A 117 17.95 -8.87 5.90
CA GLU A 117 18.44 -9.81 6.90
C GLU A 117 19.90 -10.13 6.58
N GLU A 118 20.80 -9.79 7.51
CA GLU A 118 22.21 -10.17 7.46
C GLU A 118 22.43 -11.28 8.49
N ALA A 119 22.92 -12.43 8.06
CA ALA A 119 23.23 -13.47 9.04
C ALA A 119 24.51 -13.10 9.80
N SER A 120 24.40 -13.07 11.12
CA SER A 120 25.55 -13.11 12.01
C SER A 120 26.31 -14.43 11.81
N LYS A 121 27.63 -14.33 11.78
CA LYS A 121 28.57 -15.45 11.52
C LYS A 121 28.19 -16.71 12.33
N GLY A 122 27.72 -17.76 11.65
CA GLY A 122 27.36 -19.05 12.25
C GLY A 122 25.86 -19.33 12.42
N ALA A 123 24.97 -18.38 12.10
CA ALA A 123 23.54 -18.62 12.02
C ALA A 123 23.13 -19.10 10.62
N ALA A 124 22.19 -20.04 10.53
CA ALA A 124 21.56 -20.40 9.27
C ALA A 124 20.89 -19.16 8.65
N HIS A 125 21.25 -18.81 7.41
CA HIS A 125 20.67 -17.67 6.69
C HIS A 125 19.16 -17.86 6.52
N ARG A 126 18.33 -16.96 7.06
CA ARG A 126 16.88 -16.99 6.80
C ARG A 126 16.57 -16.00 5.67
N SER A 127 15.65 -16.38 4.79
CA SER A 127 15.08 -15.46 3.81
C SER A 127 14.21 -14.44 4.54
N VAL A 128 14.03 -13.25 3.96
CA VAL A 128 12.99 -12.35 4.44
C VAL A 128 11.66 -12.94 3.99
N HIS A 129 10.83 -13.32 4.97
CA HIS A 129 9.51 -13.90 4.73
C HIS A 129 8.43 -12.97 5.28
N LEU A 130 7.59 -12.45 4.39
CA LEU A 130 6.34 -11.77 4.74
C LEU A 130 5.22 -12.78 4.56
N GLY A 131 4.66 -13.26 5.66
CA GLY A 131 3.53 -14.18 5.62
C GLY A 131 2.29 -13.53 5.01
N LYS A 132 1.29 -14.35 4.69
CA LYS A 132 -0.05 -13.85 4.42
C LYS A 132 -0.61 -13.12 5.65
N ARG A 133 -1.31 -12.02 5.41
CA ARG A 133 -1.80 -11.11 6.44
C ARG A 133 -0.71 -10.40 7.25
N THR A 134 0.42 -10.10 6.62
CA THR A 134 1.46 -9.32 7.30
C THR A 134 1.13 -7.83 7.19
N PRO A 135 0.92 -7.12 8.30
CA PRO A 135 0.75 -5.68 8.28
C PRO A 135 2.08 -4.99 7.96
N LEU A 136 2.04 -4.10 6.98
CA LEU A 136 3.13 -3.31 6.47
C LEU A 136 2.76 -1.84 6.58
N LYS A 137 3.59 -1.08 7.28
CA LYS A 137 3.40 0.35 7.46
C LYS A 137 4.31 1.11 6.51
N PHE A 138 3.75 1.62 5.42
CA PHE A 138 4.46 2.47 4.48
C PHE A 138 4.41 3.92 4.94
N VAL A 139 5.53 4.64 4.84
CA VAL A 139 5.56 6.08 5.06
C VAL A 139 5.72 6.76 3.70
N VAL A 140 4.81 7.68 3.41
CA VAL A 140 4.83 8.46 2.17
C VAL A 140 6.00 9.43 2.22
N SER A 141 6.94 9.29 1.31
CA SER A 141 8.17 10.09 1.30
C SER A 141 7.95 11.51 0.76
N GLN A 142 6.96 11.69 -0.12
CA GLN A 142 6.62 12.97 -0.72
C GLN A 142 5.12 13.13 -0.85
N SER A 143 4.64 14.36 -0.71
CA SER A 143 3.23 14.67 -0.86
C SER A 143 2.75 14.37 -2.29
N PHE A 144 1.60 13.73 -2.43
CA PHE A 144 1.01 13.41 -3.73
C PHE A 144 -0.50 13.53 -3.72
N GLN A 145 -1.05 13.72 -4.91
CA GLN A 145 -2.49 13.89 -5.14
C GLN A 145 -2.94 12.80 -6.11
N PHE A 146 -4.09 12.20 -5.85
CA PHE A 146 -4.79 11.32 -6.77
C PHE A 146 -5.41 12.15 -7.91
N LYS A 147 -4.66 12.36 -9.01
CA LYS A 147 -5.18 13.04 -10.20
C LYS A 147 -6.47 12.34 -10.68
N ARG A 148 -7.59 13.07 -10.66
CA ARG A 148 -8.93 12.58 -11.01
C ARG A 148 -9.13 12.31 -12.50
#